data_AF-A0A7Y4U946-F1
#
_entry.id   AF-A0A7Y4U946-F1
#
_cell.length_a   1.000
_cell.length_b   1.000
_cell.length_c   1.000
_cell.angle_alpha   90.00
_cell.angle_beta   90.00
_cell.angle_gamma   90.00
#
_symmetry.space_group_name_H-M   'P 1'
#
loop_
_entity.id
_entity.type
_entity.pdbx_description
1 polymer ?
#
loop_
_entity_poly.entity_id
_entity_poly.type
_entity_poly.pdbx_seq_one_letter_code
_entity_poly.pdbx_strand_id
1 'polypeptide(L)'
;MKKFILAVLALCVISLPTSQAAQHIPVMLLDGESGGPYHKWQAVTPALKKMLDETGKFQTDIVTAPPKGGDFGSFKPEFGKYKVIVMNYDAPDERWSDAVKASFEQDVKNGGGLVTVHAADNAFGS
;
A
#
# COMPACT_ATOMS: atom_id res chain seq x y z
N MET A 1 28.59 -49.38 33.14
CA MET A 1 27.88 -48.09 33.22
C MET A 1 28.40 -47.05 32.21
N LYS A 2 28.78 -47.45 30.99
CA LYS A 2 29.42 -46.56 29.98
C LYS A 2 28.61 -46.38 28.69
N LYS A 3 27.37 -46.88 28.64
CA LYS A 3 26.50 -46.83 27.44
C LYS A 3 25.31 -45.88 27.54
N PHE A 4 25.14 -45.19 28.67
CA PHE A 4 24.02 -44.26 28.87
C PHE A 4 24.39 -42.78 28.70
N ILE A 5 25.67 -42.45 28.47
CA ILE A 5 26.10 -41.05 28.31
C ILE A 5 25.95 -40.55 26.86
N LEU A 6 25.81 -41.44 25.87
CA LEU A 6 25.71 -41.04 24.46
C LEU A 6 24.30 -40.66 23.98
N ALA A 7 23.25 -40.85 24.78
CA ALA A 7 21.88 -40.60 24.35
C ALA A 7 21.39 -39.16 24.58
N VAL A 8 22.13 -38.32 25.31
CA VAL A 8 21.71 -36.94 25.62
C VAL A 8 22.33 -35.90 24.66
N LEU A 9 23.33 -36.28 23.85
CA LEU A 9 24.01 -35.36 22.94
C LEU A 9 23.33 -35.17 21.57
N ALA A 10 22.27 -35.91 21.27
CA ALA A 10 21.63 -35.89 19.95
C ALA A 10 20.40 -34.96 19.84
N LEU A 11 20.04 -34.25 20.92
CA LEU A 11 18.86 -33.36 20.95
C LEU A 11 19.21 -31.88 21.15
N CYS A 12 20.39 -31.47 20.70
CA CYS A 12 20.65 -30.06 20.39
C CYS A 12 20.48 -29.88 18.88
N VAL A 13 19.25 -30.01 18.39
CA VAL A 13 18.89 -29.42 17.10
C VAL A 13 19.04 -27.92 17.31
N ILE A 14 20.12 -27.39 16.75
CA ILE A 14 20.44 -25.97 16.72
C ILE A 14 19.25 -25.31 16.02
N SER A 15 18.37 -24.68 16.79
CA SER A 15 17.40 -23.71 16.28
C SER A 15 18.20 -22.53 15.76
N LEU A 16 18.70 -22.64 14.51
CA LEU A 16 19.18 -21.49 13.78
C LEU A 16 18.03 -20.48 13.79
N PRO A 17 18.22 -19.25 14.31
CA PRO A 17 17.24 -18.22 14.08
C PRO A 17 17.22 -18.03 12.56
N THR A 18 16.17 -18.54 11.91
CA THR A 18 15.84 -18.09 10.57
C THR A 18 15.59 -16.60 10.74
N SER A 19 16.55 -15.78 10.30
CA SER A 19 16.33 -14.35 10.15
C SER A 19 15.21 -14.25 9.12
N GLN A 20 13.97 -14.19 9.61
CA GLN A 20 12.84 -13.89 8.78
C GLN A 20 13.12 -12.47 8.31
N ALA A 21 13.49 -12.33 7.03
CA ALA A 21 13.67 -11.04 6.42
C ALA A 21 12.47 -10.20 6.80
N ALA A 22 12.72 -9.02 7.40
CA ALA A 22 11.65 -8.13 7.81
C ALA A 22 10.75 -7.91 6.60
N GLN A 23 9.54 -8.44 6.65
CA GLN A 23 8.64 -8.35 5.51
C GLN A 23 8.22 -6.89 5.40
N HIS A 24 8.64 -6.22 4.32
CA HIS A 24 8.23 -4.86 4.07
C HIS A 24 6.71 -4.76 4.04
N ILE A 25 6.17 -3.69 4.60
CA ILE A 25 4.74 -3.41 4.58
C ILE A 25 4.38 -2.96 3.16
N PRO A 26 3.51 -3.65 2.42
CA PRO A 26 3.12 -3.25 1.08
C PRO A 26 2.21 -2.02 1.14
N VAL A 27 2.60 -0.96 0.42
CA VAL A 27 1.91 0.33 0.34
C VAL A 27 1.48 0.58 -1.09
N MET A 28 0.20 0.92 -1.28
CA MET A 28 -0.27 1.54 -2.52
C MET A 28 -0.17 3.05 -2.36
N LEU A 29 0.67 3.71 -3.16
CA LEU A 29 0.64 5.15 -3.33
C LEU A 29 -0.26 5.46 -4.54
N LEU A 30 -1.50 5.86 -4.26
CA LEU A 30 -2.51 6.17 -5.27
C LEU A 30 -2.42 7.64 -5.68
N ASP A 31 -2.25 7.90 -6.98
CA ASP A 31 -2.21 9.23 -7.58
C ASP A 31 -2.97 9.30 -8.92
N GLY A 32 -2.84 10.41 -9.67
CA GLY A 32 -3.33 10.52 -11.06
C GLY A 32 -4.10 11.79 -11.38
N GLU A 33 -4.74 12.42 -10.40
CA GLU A 33 -5.46 13.69 -10.56
C GLU A 33 -5.44 14.46 -9.24
N SER A 34 -5.42 15.79 -9.33
CA SER A 34 -5.71 16.69 -8.21
C SER A 34 -6.54 17.86 -8.71
N GLY A 35 -7.58 18.25 -7.96
CA GLY A 35 -8.56 19.26 -8.36
C GLY A 35 -8.04 20.69 -8.30
N GLY A 36 -7.02 20.96 -7.49
CA GLY A 36 -6.43 22.29 -7.31
C GLY A 36 -5.23 22.58 -8.23
N PRO A 37 -5.09 23.79 -8.80
CA PRO A 37 -3.92 24.19 -9.59
C PRO A 37 -2.62 24.26 -8.76
N TYR A 38 -2.73 24.20 -7.42
CA TYR A 38 -1.63 24.31 -6.48
C TYR A 38 -1.14 22.94 -5.97
N HIS A 39 -1.80 21.85 -6.35
CA HIS A 39 -1.52 20.51 -5.88
C HIS A 39 -0.89 19.67 -6.99
N LYS A 40 0.42 19.87 -7.17
CA LYS A 40 1.21 19.19 -8.22
C LYS A 40 1.48 17.74 -7.83
N TRP A 41 0.47 16.87 -7.95
CA TRP A 41 0.57 15.46 -7.53
C TRP A 41 1.78 14.76 -8.16
N GLN A 42 2.14 15.08 -9.41
CA GLN A 42 3.31 14.52 -10.10
C GLN A 42 4.65 14.83 -9.40
N ALA A 43 4.74 15.96 -8.70
CA ALA A 43 5.91 16.32 -7.90
C ALA A 43 5.83 15.75 -6.48
N VAL A 44 4.62 15.60 -5.94
CA VAL A 44 4.38 15.07 -4.59
C VAL A 44 4.60 13.55 -4.53
N THR A 45 4.13 12.79 -5.52
CA THR A 45 4.28 11.33 -5.60
C THR A 45 5.73 10.87 -5.40
N PRO A 46 6.74 11.34 -6.14
CA PRO A 46 8.12 10.88 -5.95
C PRO A 46 8.67 11.27 -4.58
N ALA A 47 8.24 12.40 -4.00
CA ALA A 47 8.64 12.80 -2.66
C ALA A 47 8.03 11.88 -1.58
N LEU A 48 6.74 11.57 -1.68
CA LEU A 48 6.05 10.62 -0.79
C LEU A 48 6.70 9.23 -0.87
N LYS A 49 6.93 8.73 -2.08
CA LYS A 49 7.59 7.44 -2.28
C LYS A 49 8.98 7.42 -1.66
N LYS A 50 9.80 8.46 -1.89
CA LYS A 50 11.12 8.59 -1.26
C LYS A 50 11.03 8.54 0.26
N MET A 51 10.11 9.30 0.87
CA MET A 51 9.94 9.31 2.32
C MET A 51 9.55 7.94 2.89
N LEU A 52 8.67 7.20 2.20
CA LEU A 52 8.29 5.85 2.61
C LEU A 52 9.46 4.87 2.46
N ASP A 53 10.10 4.85 1.29
CA ASP A 53 11.15 3.89 0.97
C ASP A 53 12.41 4.08 1.83
N GLU A 54 12.79 5.33 2.12
CA GLU A 54 13.97 5.64 2.96
C GLU A 54 13.86 5.13 4.39
N THR A 55 12.66 4.77 4.85
CA THR A 55 12.50 4.13 6.17
C THR A 55 13.03 2.70 6.21
N GLY A 56 13.15 2.03 5.06
CA GLY A 56 13.44 0.60 4.96
C GLY A 56 12.33 -0.31 5.51
N LYS A 57 11.11 0.22 5.73
CA LYS A 57 9.98 -0.53 6.30
C LYS A 57 8.90 -0.88 5.27
N PHE A 58 8.85 -0.16 4.16
CA PHE A 58 7.74 -0.22 3.21
C PHE A 58 8.20 -0.70 1.83
N GLN A 59 7.31 -1.41 1.14
CA GLN A 59 7.41 -1.70 -0.28
C GLN A 59 6.31 -0.87 -0.96
N THR A 60 6.71 0.22 -1.61
CA THR A 60 5.76 1.19 -2.17
C THR A 60 5.57 0.99 -3.66
N ASP A 61 4.34 0.66 -4.07
CA ASP A 61 3.93 0.65 -5.47
C ASP A 61 3.13 1.92 -5.78
N ILE A 62 3.43 2.57 -6.90
CA ILE A 62 2.62 3.69 -7.40
C ILE A 62 1.50 3.12 -8.26
N VAL A 63 0.26 3.53 -7.96
CA VAL A 63 -0.92 3.20 -8.76
C VAL A 63 -1.54 4.49 -9.26
N THR A 64 -1.34 4.77 -10.54
CA THR A 64 -1.80 6.01 -11.18
C THR A 64 -3.15 5.82 -11.84
N ALA A 65 -4.14 6.56 -11.34
CA ALA A 65 -5.45 6.65 -11.97
C ALA A 65 -5.37 7.36 -13.34
N PRO A 66 -6.23 7.00 -14.30
CA PRO A 66 -6.32 7.74 -15.55
C PRO A 66 -6.66 9.22 -15.29
N PRO A 67 -6.20 10.15 -16.15
CA PRO A 67 -6.64 11.53 -16.07
C PRO A 67 -8.12 11.66 -16.47
N LYS A 68 -8.74 12.81 -16.19
CA LYS A 68 -10.04 13.19 -16.77
C LYS A 68 -10.14 12.84 -18.26
N GLY A 69 -11.15 12.04 -18.62
CA GLY A 69 -11.38 11.57 -19.99
C GLY A 69 -10.56 10.34 -20.41
N GLY A 70 -9.72 9.81 -19.52
CA GLY A 70 -9.00 8.56 -19.72
C GLY A 70 -9.87 7.32 -19.50
N ASP A 71 -9.30 6.13 -19.74
CA ASP A 71 -10.00 4.86 -19.62
C ASP A 71 -10.05 4.35 -18.16
N PHE A 72 -11.12 4.72 -17.45
CA PHE A 72 -11.43 4.17 -16.13
C PHE A 72 -12.07 2.77 -16.18
N GLY A 73 -12.48 2.27 -17.35
CA GLY A 73 -13.02 0.91 -17.51
C GLY A 73 -11.96 -0.16 -17.25
N SER A 74 -10.70 0.16 -17.54
CA SER A 74 -9.53 -0.67 -17.25
C SER A 74 -8.89 -0.37 -15.88
N PHE A 75 -9.30 0.70 -15.20
CA PHE A 75 -8.77 1.05 -13.89
C PHE A 75 -9.38 0.17 -12.80
N LYS A 76 -8.71 -0.95 -12.50
CA LYS A 76 -9.15 -1.97 -11.53
C LYS A 76 -8.06 -2.24 -10.50
N PRO A 77 -7.75 -1.28 -9.61
CA PRO A 77 -6.75 -1.45 -8.57
C PRO A 77 -7.12 -2.62 -7.63
N GLU A 78 -6.13 -3.44 -7.29
CA GLU A 78 -6.29 -4.57 -6.38
C GLU A 78 -5.93 -4.16 -4.94
N PHE A 79 -6.79 -3.35 -4.30
CA PHE A 79 -6.54 -2.76 -2.98
C PHE A 79 -6.09 -3.78 -1.92
N GLY A 80 -6.70 -4.97 -1.91
CA GLY A 80 -6.39 -6.02 -0.92
C GLY A 80 -4.98 -6.64 -1.02
N LYS A 81 -4.17 -6.28 -2.03
CA LYS A 81 -2.74 -6.63 -2.07
C LYS A 81 -1.90 -5.82 -1.07
N TYR A 82 -2.44 -4.69 -0.61
CA TYR A 82 -1.72 -3.71 0.19
C TYR A 82 -2.20 -3.73 1.64
N LYS A 83 -1.34 -3.25 2.55
CA LYS A 83 -1.72 -3.04 3.96
C LYS A 83 -2.22 -1.63 4.22
N VAL A 84 -1.79 -0.68 3.40
CA VAL A 84 -2.21 0.71 3.49
C VAL A 84 -2.22 1.36 2.11
N ILE A 85 -3.23 2.17 1.87
CA ILE A 85 -3.34 3.08 0.73
C ILE A 85 -2.93 4.47 1.22
N VAL A 86 -1.88 5.02 0.63
CA VAL A 86 -1.51 6.43 0.78
C VAL A 86 -2.13 7.17 -0.40
N MET A 87 -3.15 7.98 -0.12
CA MET A 87 -3.96 8.65 -1.12
C MET A 87 -3.42 10.06 -1.39
N ASN A 88 -2.79 10.22 -2.55
CA ASN A 88 -2.35 11.47 -3.16
C ASN A 88 -3.22 11.75 -4.41
N TYR A 89 -4.53 11.65 -4.24
CA TYR A 89 -5.52 11.70 -5.31
C TYR A 89 -6.69 12.57 -4.88
N ASP A 90 -7.05 13.53 -5.72
CA ASP A 90 -8.13 14.48 -5.50
C ASP A 90 -8.88 14.67 -6.82
N ALA A 91 -10.00 13.99 -6.94
CA ALA A 91 -10.81 14.04 -8.14
C ALA A 91 -12.30 13.88 -7.82
N PRO A 92 -13.18 14.36 -8.72
CA PRO A 92 -14.62 14.23 -8.54
C PRO A 92 -15.11 12.78 -8.45
N ASP A 93 -16.27 12.58 -7.80
CA ASP A 93 -16.86 11.25 -7.56
C ASP A 93 -17.10 10.44 -8.84
N GLU A 94 -17.43 11.11 -9.95
CA GLU A 94 -17.72 10.43 -11.22
C GLU A 94 -16.48 9.81 -11.89
N ARG A 95 -15.27 10.06 -11.39
CA ARG A 95 -14.05 9.44 -11.94
C ARG A 95 -14.05 7.94 -11.76
N TRP A 96 -14.42 7.45 -10.58
CA TRP A 96 -14.37 6.02 -10.29
C TRP A 96 -15.69 5.36 -10.65
N SER A 97 -15.60 4.16 -11.23
CA SER A 97 -16.79 3.31 -11.38
C SER A 97 -17.29 2.84 -10.01
N ASP A 98 -18.58 2.51 -9.92
CA ASP A 98 -19.18 1.96 -8.70
C ASP A 98 -18.44 0.70 -8.20
N ALA A 99 -17.89 -0.10 -9.12
CA ALA A 99 -17.10 -1.27 -8.77
C ALA A 99 -15.79 -0.91 -8.06
N VAL A 100 -15.09 0.14 -8.52
CA VAL A 100 -13.87 0.63 -7.88
C VAL A 100 -14.19 1.19 -6.49
N LYS A 101 -15.22 2.04 -6.39
CA LYS A 101 -15.70 2.59 -5.10
C LYS A 101 -16.04 1.49 -4.10
N ALA A 102 -16.84 0.50 -4.52
CA ALA A 102 -17.23 -0.62 -3.68
C ALA A 102 -16.00 -1.45 -3.22
N SER A 103 -15.04 -1.70 -4.12
CA SER A 103 -13.83 -2.45 -3.76
C SER A 103 -12.93 -1.69 -2.77
N PHE A 104 -12.81 -0.36 -2.93
CA PHE A 104 -12.08 0.51 -2.02
C PHE A 104 -12.73 0.55 -0.63
N GLU A 105 -14.04 0.80 -0.58
CA GLU A 105 -14.79 0.80 0.68
C GLU A 105 -14.69 -0.54 1.41
N GLN A 106 -14.78 -1.65 0.65
CA GLN A 106 -14.70 -2.99 1.23
C GLN A 106 -13.32 -3.27 1.82
N ASP A 107 -12.24 -2.82 1.18
CA ASP A 107 -10.88 -2.94 1.70
C ASP A 107 -10.73 -2.22 3.05
N VAL A 108 -11.14 -0.96 3.12
CA VAL A 108 -11.09 -0.16 4.37
C VAL A 108 -11.98 -0.78 5.46
N LYS A 109 -13.22 -1.19 5.13
CA LYS A 109 -14.13 -1.88 6.07
C LYS A 109 -13.53 -3.18 6.61
N ASN A 110 -12.70 -3.87 5.82
CA ASN A 110 -12.04 -5.12 6.22
C ASN A 110 -10.70 -4.92 6.96
N GLY A 111 -10.36 -3.67 7.30
CA GLY A 111 -9.14 -3.35 8.06
C GLY A 111 -7.94 -2.94 7.20
N GLY A 112 -8.16 -2.65 5.90
CA GLY A 112 -7.19 -1.94 5.07
C GLY A 112 -6.91 -0.55 5.62
N GLY A 113 -5.63 -0.17 5.70
CA GLY A 113 -5.24 1.16 6.16
C GLY A 113 -5.48 2.22 5.09
N LEU A 114 -5.85 3.43 5.51
CA LEU A 114 -5.97 4.59 4.63
C LEU A 114 -5.23 5.78 5.24
N VAL A 115 -4.39 6.42 4.44
CA VAL A 115 -3.73 7.70 4.77
C VAL A 115 -4.12 8.71 3.71
N THR A 116 -4.86 9.74 4.10
CA THR A 116 -5.22 10.87 3.23
C THR A 116 -4.12 11.93 3.27
N VAL A 117 -3.63 12.36 2.10
CA VAL A 117 -2.59 13.40 2.00
C VAL A 117 -3.20 14.70 1.52
N HIS A 118 -3.33 15.66 2.43
CA HIS A 118 -3.69 17.05 2.14
C HIS A 118 -4.91 17.15 1.22
N ALA A 119 -4.74 17.50 -0.06
CA ALA A 119 -5.85 17.72 -1.00
C ALA A 119 -6.75 16.49 -1.21
N ALA A 120 -6.27 15.29 -0.88
CA ALA A 120 -7.07 14.07 -0.96
C ALA A 120 -8.34 14.10 -0.09
N ASP A 121 -8.45 15.02 0.89
CA ASP A 121 -9.68 15.24 1.67
C ASP A 121 -10.80 15.94 0.88
N ASN A 122 -10.48 16.56 -0.27
CA ASN A 122 -11.45 17.20 -1.16
C ASN A 122 -12.00 16.24 -2.24
N ALA A 123 -11.41 15.05 -2.34
CA ALA A 123 -11.79 14.04 -3.32
C ALA A 123 -13.25 13.61 -3.15
N PHE A 124 -13.85 13.13 -4.25
CA PHE A 124 -15.20 12.57 -4.28
C PHE A 124 -16.31 13.56 -3.91
N GLY A 125 -16.04 14.87 -4.08
CA GLY A 125 -17.06 15.91 -4.10
C GLY A 125 -17.97 15.82 -5.33
N SER A 126 -19.17 16.40 -5.19
CA SER A 126 -20.21 16.52 -6.22
C SER A 126 -19.96 17.65 -7.22
#